data_AF-A0A915JKR0-F1
#
_entry.id   AF-A0A915JKR0-F1
#
_cell.length_a   1.000
_cell.length_b   1.000
_cell.length_c   1.000
_cell.angle_alpha   90.00
_cell.angle_beta   90.00
_cell.angle_gamma   90.00
#
_symmetry.space_group_name_H-M   'P 1'
#
loop_
_entity.id
_entity.type
_entity.pdbx_description
1 polymer ?
#
loop_
_entity_poly.entity_id
_entity_poly.type
_entity_poly.pdbx_seq_one_letter_code
_entity_poly.pdbx_strand_id
1 'polypeptide(L)'
;MRLILGLLTTLIQKCFQDQKQCSQTPFHYEYTECDSKGNRLRIQVPNETCVGNVQQPSNAKSCFFSCRAGTYLDAQTEDCRPCPPGTYSLGGGYRYEDFSDIPSEFTVTKDEDFETLLGFNGESEAGDQTMYSCKKYDRLTQGP
;
A
#
# COMPACT_ATOMS: atom_id res chain seq x y z
N MET A 1 -29.67 -50.10 6.19
CA MET A 1 -29.22 -49.03 5.25
C MET A 1 -29.57 -47.61 5.69
N ARG A 2 -30.77 -47.31 6.22
CA ARG A 2 -31.16 -45.94 6.63
C ARG A 2 -30.32 -45.34 7.78
N LEU A 3 -29.83 -46.17 8.71
CA LEU A 3 -28.99 -45.74 9.84
C LEU A 3 -27.56 -45.34 9.42
N ILE A 4 -26.98 -46.04 8.43
CA ILE A 4 -25.63 -45.74 7.91
C ILE A 4 -25.64 -44.43 7.11
N LEU A 5 -26.72 -44.18 6.37
CA LEU A 5 -26.89 -42.93 5.61
C LEU A 5 -27.04 -41.70 6.53
N GLY A 6 -27.69 -41.85 7.69
CA GLY A 6 -27.83 -40.77 8.69
C GLY A 6 -26.56 -40.49 9.51
N LEU A 7 -25.73 -41.51 9.74
CA LEU A 7 -24.41 -41.35 10.36
C LEU A 7 -23.43 -40.63 9.42
N LEU A 8 -23.46 -40.93 8.11
CA LEU A 8 -22.63 -40.24 7.12
C LEU A 8 -23.00 -38.75 6.97
N THR A 9 -24.28 -38.40 6.94
CA THR A 9 -24.71 -37.00 6.80
C THR A 9 -24.38 -36.16 8.04
N THR A 10 -24.47 -36.72 9.25
CA THR A 10 -24.12 -36.01 10.50
C THR A 10 -22.61 -35.77 10.66
N LEU A 11 -21.77 -36.68 10.17
CA LEU A 11 -20.32 -36.49 10.13
C LEU A 11 -19.91 -35.34 9.19
N ILE A 12 -20.56 -35.23 8.02
CA ILE A 12 -20.28 -34.15 7.04
C ILE A 12 -20.70 -32.78 7.58
N GLN A 13 -21.84 -32.71 8.30
CA GLN A 13 -22.36 -31.44 8.84
C GLN A 13 -21.47 -30.84 9.96
N LYS A 14 -20.76 -31.67 10.73
CA LYS A 14 -19.90 -31.20 11.84
C LYS A 14 -18.64 -30.48 11.37
N CYS A 15 -18.06 -30.84 10.23
CA CYS A 15 -16.85 -30.17 9.71
C CYS A 15 -17.12 -28.75 9.20
N PHE A 16 -18.35 -28.45 8.79
CA PHE A 16 -18.70 -27.15 8.18
C PHE A 16 -18.95 -26.03 9.19
N GLN A 17 -19.08 -26.35 10.49
CA GLN A 17 -19.41 -25.39 11.55
C GLN A 17 -18.18 -24.82 12.27
N ASP A 18 -16.98 -25.36 12.02
CA ASP A 18 -15.76 -24.96 12.74
C ASP A 18 -14.91 -23.93 11.98
N GLN A 19 -15.35 -23.50 10.78
CA GLN A 19 -14.67 -22.46 10.02
C GLN A 19 -15.23 -21.07 10.35
N LYS A 20 -14.34 -20.16 10.77
CA LYS A 20 -14.67 -18.74 10.98
C LYS A 20 -15.10 -18.07 9.67
N GLN A 21 -16.22 -17.36 9.71
CA GLN A 21 -16.70 -16.57 8.59
C GLN A 21 -16.04 -15.19 8.55
N CYS A 22 -15.56 -14.76 7.37
CA CYS A 22 -14.84 -13.48 7.25
C CYS A 22 -15.69 -12.23 7.61
N SER A 23 -17.02 -12.34 7.59
CA SER A 23 -17.90 -11.23 7.99
C SER A 23 -17.81 -10.86 9.48
N GLN A 24 -17.20 -11.71 10.30
CA GLN A 24 -17.06 -11.52 11.75
C GLN A 24 -15.61 -11.29 12.20
N THR A 25 -14.66 -11.31 11.27
CA THR A 25 -13.23 -11.17 11.57
C THR A 25 -12.76 -9.74 11.33
N PRO A 26 -11.80 -9.23 12.13
CA PRO A 26 -11.20 -7.93 11.85
C PRO A 26 -10.45 -7.96 10.51
N PHE A 27 -10.49 -6.83 9.80
CA PHE A 27 -9.87 -6.66 8.49
C PHE A 27 -9.17 -5.30 8.40
N HIS A 28 -8.28 -5.18 7.43
CA HIS A 28 -7.73 -3.90 6.98
C HIS A 28 -7.93 -3.77 5.47
N TYR A 29 -7.66 -2.57 4.94
CA TYR A 29 -7.70 -2.33 3.51
C TYR A 29 -6.29 -2.21 2.96
N GLU A 30 -6.08 -2.81 1.80
CA GLU A 30 -4.87 -2.66 1.02
C GLU A 30 -5.22 -2.26 -0.42
N TYR A 31 -4.23 -1.77 -1.14
CA TYR A 31 -4.35 -1.43 -2.55
C TYR A 31 -3.64 -2.48 -3.39
N THR A 32 -4.25 -2.85 -4.53
CA THR A 32 -3.54 -3.65 -5.53
C THR A 32 -2.44 -2.82 -6.20
N GLU A 33 -1.56 -3.52 -6.89
CA GLU A 33 -0.69 -2.91 -7.88
C GLU A 33 -1.49 -2.14 -8.94
N CYS A 34 -0.81 -1.20 -9.58
CA CYS A 34 -1.38 -0.38 -10.63
C CYS A 34 -1.48 -1.15 -11.94
N ASP A 35 -2.61 -1.04 -12.62
CA ASP A 35 -2.72 -1.48 -14.01
C ASP A 35 -1.95 -0.53 -14.96
N SER A 36 -1.80 -0.96 -16.22
CA SER A 36 -1.18 -0.14 -17.29
C SER A 36 -1.83 1.23 -17.54
N LYS A 37 -3.03 1.48 -16.98
CA LYS A 37 -3.78 2.73 -17.09
C LYS A 37 -3.72 3.55 -15.81
N GLY A 38 -2.99 3.11 -14.78
CA GLY A 38 -2.88 3.75 -13.48
C GLY A 38 -4.13 3.63 -12.60
N ASN A 39 -4.98 2.63 -12.87
CA ASN A 39 -6.07 2.24 -11.97
C ASN A 39 -5.60 1.16 -11.01
N ARG A 40 -6.29 1.06 -9.89
CA ARG A 40 -6.06 0.04 -8.87
C ARG A 40 -7.33 -0.20 -8.07
N LEU A 41 -7.35 -1.29 -7.35
CA LEU A 41 -8.46 -1.69 -6.52
C LEU A 41 -8.10 -1.54 -5.04
N ARG A 42 -9.10 -1.20 -4.23
CA ARG A 42 -9.06 -1.30 -2.78
C ARG A 42 -9.64 -2.65 -2.38
N ILE A 43 -8.85 -3.45 -1.69
CA ILE A 43 -9.24 -4.80 -1.26
C ILE A 43 -9.34 -4.87 0.27
N GLN A 44 -10.29 -5.67 0.75
CA GLN A 44 -10.42 -5.99 2.17
C GLN A 44 -9.57 -7.23 2.47
N VAL A 45 -8.61 -7.09 3.36
CA VAL A 45 -7.68 -8.17 3.77
C VAL A 45 -8.03 -8.59 5.20
N PRO A 46 -8.50 -9.83 5.41
CA PRO A 46 -8.72 -10.38 6.75
C PRO A 46 -7.41 -10.48 7.52
N ASN A 47 -7.43 -10.11 8.80
CA ASN A 47 -6.24 -10.21 9.65
C ASN A 47 -5.98 -11.65 10.12
N GLU A 48 -6.96 -12.54 9.96
CA GLU A 48 -6.90 -13.95 10.33
C GLU A 48 -7.52 -14.80 9.23
N THR A 49 -7.15 -16.09 9.18
CA THR A 49 -7.69 -17.03 8.20
C THR A 49 -9.18 -17.27 8.46
N CYS A 50 -9.99 -17.03 7.43
CA CYS A 50 -11.44 -17.20 7.45
C CYS A 50 -11.91 -17.68 6.07
N VAL A 51 -13.16 -18.10 5.97
CA VAL A 51 -13.76 -18.54 4.69
C VAL A 51 -15.01 -17.73 4.35
N GLY A 52 -15.27 -17.61 3.04
CA GLY A 52 -16.45 -16.95 2.48
C GLY A 52 -16.56 -15.45 2.78
N ASN A 53 -17.65 -14.81 2.33
CA ASN A 53 -18.07 -13.42 2.59
C ASN A 53 -16.96 -12.38 2.86
N VAL A 54 -15.99 -12.24 1.95
CA VAL A 54 -15.14 -11.04 1.87
C VAL A 54 -15.83 -10.04 0.94
N GLN A 55 -15.78 -8.75 1.28
CA GLN A 55 -16.34 -7.72 0.40
C GLN A 55 -15.63 -7.71 -0.96
N GLN A 56 -16.38 -7.43 -2.02
CA GLN A 56 -15.79 -7.31 -3.35
C GLN A 56 -14.82 -6.13 -3.41
N PRO A 57 -13.71 -6.25 -4.16
CA PRO A 57 -12.82 -5.13 -4.40
C PRO A 57 -13.57 -3.93 -4.97
N SER A 58 -13.20 -2.74 -4.52
CA SER A 58 -13.78 -1.48 -5.00
C SER A 58 -12.74 -0.68 -5.77
N ASN A 59 -13.18 0.16 -6.71
CA ASN A 59 -12.27 1.08 -7.40
C ASN A 59 -11.69 2.07 -6.39
N ALA A 60 -10.36 2.18 -6.37
CA ALA A 60 -9.64 3.13 -5.53
C ALA A 60 -9.29 4.41 -6.29
N LYS A 61 -8.77 5.40 -5.57
CA LYS A 61 -8.08 6.54 -6.20
C LYS A 61 -6.97 6.06 -7.14
N SER A 62 -6.80 6.77 -8.25
CA SER A 62 -5.75 6.52 -9.24
C SER A 62 -4.35 6.44 -8.61
N CYS A 63 -3.45 5.68 -9.23
CA CYS A 63 -2.04 5.61 -8.86
C CYS A 63 -1.31 6.95 -9.01
N PHE A 64 -1.81 7.85 -9.86
CA PHE A 64 -1.27 9.19 -10.04
C PHE A 64 -1.79 10.18 -8.99
N PHE A 65 -2.76 9.78 -8.15
CA PHE A 65 -3.25 10.63 -7.08
C PHE A 65 -2.26 10.66 -5.93
N SER A 66 -1.94 11.87 -5.46
CA SER A 66 -1.14 12.06 -4.26
C SER A 66 -1.73 13.06 -3.28
N CYS A 67 -1.63 12.73 -1.99
CA CYS A 67 -1.93 13.66 -0.91
C CYS A 67 -0.85 14.75 -0.80
N ARG A 68 -1.17 15.84 -0.09
CA ARG A 68 -0.22 16.93 0.16
C ARG A 68 0.88 16.47 1.13
N ALA A 69 2.04 17.11 1.07
CA ALA A 69 3.11 16.89 2.05
C ALA A 69 2.57 17.08 3.49
N GLY A 70 3.05 16.25 4.41
CA GLY A 70 2.56 16.18 5.79
C GLY A 70 1.24 15.41 5.97
N THR A 71 0.68 14.83 4.89
CA THR A 71 -0.53 13.99 4.95
C THR A 71 -0.32 12.64 4.25
N TYR A 72 -1.05 11.62 4.66
CA TYR A 72 -1.05 10.27 4.07
C TYR A 72 -2.46 9.89 3.61
N LEU A 73 -2.55 9.01 2.61
CA LEU A 73 -3.82 8.46 2.15
C LEU A 73 -4.23 7.28 3.03
N ASP A 74 -5.29 7.46 3.82
CA ASP A 74 -5.84 6.40 4.66
C ASP A 74 -6.62 5.39 3.80
N ALA A 75 -6.20 4.12 3.82
CA ALA A 75 -6.84 3.05 3.06
C ALA A 75 -8.25 2.71 3.54
N GLN A 76 -8.63 3.04 4.78
CA GLN A 76 -9.99 2.80 5.27
C GLN A 76 -10.98 3.83 4.74
N THR A 77 -10.58 5.11 4.77
CA THR A 77 -11.48 6.23 4.43
C THR A 77 -11.31 6.76 3.01
N GLU A 78 -10.19 6.41 2.34
CA GLU A 78 -9.74 7.05 1.10
C GLU A 78 -9.62 8.56 1.21
N ASP A 79 -9.27 9.07 2.39
CA ASP A 79 -9.05 10.49 2.64
C ASP A 79 -7.60 10.79 3.02
N CYS A 80 -7.14 11.99 2.69
CA CYS A 80 -5.84 12.47 3.13
C CYS A 80 -5.92 12.89 4.61
N ARG A 81 -5.12 12.24 5.46
CA ARG A 81 -5.07 12.49 6.91
C ARG A 81 -3.72 13.10 7.30
N PRO A 82 -3.67 14.03 8.27
CA PRO A 82 -2.41 14.60 8.73
C PRO A 82 -1.55 13.53 9.40
N CYS A 83 -0.24 13.60 9.17
CA CYS A 83 0.72 12.77 9.86
C CYS A 83 0.80 13.14 11.36
N PRO A 84 0.93 12.16 12.26
CA PRO A 84 1.11 12.44 13.68
C PRO A 84 2.43 13.19 13.96
N PRO A 85 2.52 13.93 15.08
CA PRO A 85 3.74 14.64 15.45
C PRO A 85 4.98 13.73 15.47
N GLY A 86 6.10 14.24 14.97
CA GLY A 86 7.35 13.48 14.87
C GLY A 86 7.38 12.46 13.72
N THR A 87 6.46 12.58 12.76
CA THR A 87 6.49 11.83 11.50
C THR A 87 6.28 12.76 10.31
N TYR A 88 6.59 12.29 9.11
CA TYR A 88 6.42 13.02 7.87
C TYR A 88 5.88 12.13 6.75
N SER A 89 5.32 12.78 5.74
CA SER A 89 4.98 12.21 4.45
C SER A 89 5.32 13.26 3.39
N LEU A 90 5.97 12.83 2.31
CA LEU A 90 6.26 13.65 1.14
C LEU A 90 5.09 13.66 0.14
N GLY A 91 3.99 12.97 0.46
CA GLY A 91 2.89 12.76 -0.47
C GLY A 91 3.35 11.88 -1.63
N GLY A 92 3.26 12.39 -2.86
CA GLY A 92 3.71 11.71 -4.08
C GLY A 92 5.21 11.84 -4.36
N GLY A 93 5.97 12.48 -3.48
CA GLY A 93 7.41 12.63 -3.61
C GLY A 93 8.18 11.36 -3.22
N TYR A 94 9.32 11.15 -3.86
CA TYR A 94 10.28 10.11 -3.51
C TYR A 94 11.43 10.73 -2.71
N ARG A 95 11.90 10.00 -1.69
CA ARG A 95 13.14 10.30 -0.99
C ARG A 95 14.15 9.20 -1.29
N TYR A 96 15.30 9.62 -1.77
CA TYR A 96 16.49 8.79 -1.90
C TYR A 96 17.40 9.14 -0.73
N GLU A 97 17.72 8.15 0.10
CA GLU A 97 18.58 8.36 1.28
C GLU A 97 20.05 8.12 0.97
N ASP A 98 20.32 7.14 0.10
CA ASP A 98 21.66 6.77 -0.33
C ASP A 98 21.70 6.63 -1.85
N PHE A 99 22.78 7.10 -2.45
CA PHE A 99 23.13 6.82 -3.85
C PHE A 99 24.38 5.95 -3.84
N SER A 100 24.22 4.64 -3.97
CA SER A 100 25.34 3.71 -4.16
C SER A 100 25.98 3.92 -5.53
N ASP A 101 25.14 4.13 -6.53
CA ASP A 101 25.49 4.52 -7.89
C ASP A 101 24.57 5.65 -8.33
N ILE A 102 25.07 6.56 -9.15
CA ILE A 102 24.26 7.62 -9.74
C ILE A 102 23.32 6.95 -10.75
N PRO A 103 21.97 7.08 -10.60
CA PRO A 103 21.05 6.45 -11.53
C PRO A 103 21.31 6.97 -12.95
N SER A 104 21.15 6.12 -13.96
CA SER A 104 21.48 6.43 -15.37
C SER A 104 20.84 7.71 -15.89
N GLU A 105 19.71 8.10 -15.31
CA GLU A 105 18.93 9.29 -15.65
C GLU A 105 19.51 10.60 -15.06
N PHE A 106 20.56 10.52 -14.24
CA PHE A 106 21.23 11.68 -13.66
C PHE A 106 22.54 11.94 -14.41
N THR A 107 22.63 13.10 -15.05
CA THR A 107 23.88 13.58 -15.66
C THR A 107 24.66 14.44 -14.69
N VAL A 108 25.89 14.07 -14.36
CA VAL A 108 26.81 14.93 -13.60
C VAL A 108 27.52 15.84 -14.60
N THR A 109 27.06 17.08 -14.69
CA THR A 109 27.79 18.13 -15.42
C THR A 109 28.54 19.01 -14.44
N LYS A 110 29.74 19.45 -14.81
CA LYS A 110 30.53 20.43 -14.06
C LYS A 110 30.50 21.71 -14.86
N ASP A 111 29.46 22.52 -14.68
CA ASP A 111 29.26 23.67 -15.55
C ASP A 111 29.31 24.99 -14.78
N GLU A 112 30.13 25.92 -15.27
CA GLU A 112 30.16 27.33 -14.87
C GLU A 112 29.00 28.14 -15.50
N ASP A 113 28.12 27.54 -16.30
CA ASP A 113 26.94 28.21 -16.84
C ASP A 113 25.72 27.27 -16.82
N PHE A 114 24.76 27.64 -15.98
CA PHE A 114 23.52 26.95 -15.68
C PHE A 114 22.47 27.29 -16.71
N GLU A 115 22.13 26.36 -17.60
CA GLU A 115 20.77 26.26 -18.14
C GLU A 115 20.56 24.86 -18.70
N THR A 116 19.33 24.36 -18.54
CA THR A 116 18.69 23.25 -19.28
C THR A 116 18.39 21.96 -18.48
N LEU A 117 17.22 22.00 -17.84
CA LEU A 117 16.14 21.00 -17.84
C LEU A 117 16.33 19.65 -17.11
N LEU A 118 15.68 19.54 -15.95
CA LEU A 118 15.35 18.26 -15.33
C LEU A 118 14.02 17.73 -15.88
N GLY A 119 14.11 16.75 -16.77
CA GLY A 119 13.01 15.82 -17.08
C GLY A 119 13.30 14.48 -16.42
N PHE A 120 12.56 14.12 -15.37
CA PHE A 120 12.66 12.81 -14.73
C PHE A 120 11.68 11.83 -15.36
N ASN A 121 12.19 10.85 -16.13
CA ASN A 121 11.45 9.65 -16.51
C ASN A 121 12.23 8.45 -15.95
N GLY A 122 12.07 8.16 -14.65
CA GLY A 122 12.73 7.03 -13.98
C GLY A 122 11.74 5.92 -13.65
N GLU A 123 12.00 4.73 -14.18
CA GLU A 123 11.44 3.47 -13.68
C GLU A 123 11.96 3.27 -12.24
N SER A 124 11.06 3.21 -11.26
CA SER A 124 11.41 3.34 -9.84
C SER A 124 12.03 2.07 -9.27
N GLU A 125 13.35 2.05 -9.10
CA GLU A 125 14.02 1.15 -8.14
C GLU A 125 14.52 1.97 -6.93
N ALA A 126 14.00 1.62 -5.74
CA ALA A 126 14.45 2.02 -4.40
C ALA A 126 14.29 3.50 -3.95
N GLY A 127 13.14 4.14 -4.22
CA GLY A 127 12.70 5.33 -3.48
C GLY A 127 11.60 4.98 -2.47
N ASP A 128 11.67 5.48 -1.22
CA ASP A 128 10.63 5.19 -0.21
C ASP A 128 9.38 6.04 -0.48
N GLN A 129 8.31 5.41 -1.00
CA GLN A 129 7.01 6.05 -1.19
C GLN A 129 6.31 6.21 0.17
N THR A 130 6.15 7.47 0.61
CA THR A 130 5.53 7.79 1.91
C THR A 130 4.04 8.15 1.82
N MET A 131 3.44 8.01 0.63
CA MET A 131 2.07 8.41 0.36
C MET A 131 1.03 7.67 1.20
N TYR A 132 1.30 6.41 1.55
CA TYR A 132 0.37 5.53 2.27
C TYR A 132 0.70 5.37 3.75
N SER A 133 1.84 5.92 4.20
CA SER A 133 2.29 5.78 5.58
C SER A 133 3.27 6.87 5.95
N CYS A 134 3.11 7.42 7.16
CA CYS A 134 4.02 8.43 7.67
C CYS A 134 5.30 7.78 8.21
N LYS A 135 6.45 8.26 7.76
CA LYS A 135 7.77 7.82 8.23
C LYS A 135 8.22 8.63 9.44
N LYS A 136 9.00 8.01 10.32
CA LYS A 136 9.62 8.71 11.46
C LYS A 136 10.74 9.61 10.92
N TYR A 137 10.97 10.75 11.57
CA TYR A 137 12.18 11.51 11.29
C TYR A 137 13.40 10.73 11.79
N ASP A 138 14.29 10.38 10.88
CA ASP A 138 15.57 9.80 11.24
C ASP A 138 16.46 10.89 11.82
N ARG A 139 17.02 10.65 13.01
CA ARG A 139 17.91 11.62 13.68
C ARG A 139 19.21 11.88 12.90
N LEU A 140 19.48 11.12 11.84
CA LEU A 140 20.76 11.14 11.12
C LEU A 140 20.84 12.21 10.02
N THR A 141 19.75 12.91 9.70
CA THR A 141 19.80 14.06 8.75
C THR A 141 20.02 15.41 9.42
N GLN A 142 20.28 15.46 10.73
CA GLN A 142 20.86 16.65 11.36
C GLN A 142 22.36 16.65 11.09
N GLY A 143 22.73 16.99 9.86
CA GLY A 143 24.04 17.58 9.61
C GLY A 143 24.14 18.93 10.35
N PRO A 144 25.34 19.31 10.82
CA PRO A 144 25.56 20.52 11.63
C PRO A 144 25.14 21.82 10.93
#